data_AF-A0A2V5SD07-F1
#
_entry.id   AF-A0A2V5SD07-F1
#
_cell.length_a   1.000
_cell.length_b   1.000
_cell.length_c   1.000
_cell.angle_alpha   90.00
_cell.angle_beta   90.00
_cell.angle_gamma   90.00
#
_symmetry.space_group_name_H-M   'P 1'
#
loop_
_entity.id
_entity.type
_entity.pdbx_description
1 polymer ?
#
loop_
_entity_poly.entity_id
_entity_poly.type
_entity_poly.pdbx_seq_one_letter_code
_entity_poly.pdbx_strand_id
1 'polypeptide(L)' 'MSLMDHVSEVVVITGASAGVGRATTRKFARLGARIALLARGTDGL' A
#
# COMPACT_ATOMS: atom_id res chain seq x y z
N MET A 1 21.37 -7.11 18.52
CA MET A 1 20.01 -7.52 18.10
C MET A 1 19.06 -6.46 18.65
N SER A 2 18.72 -5.43 17.86
CA SER A 2 17.90 -4.32 18.37
C SER A 2 16.46 -4.80 18.50
N LEU A 3 15.93 -4.70 19.72
CA LEU A 3 14.57 -5.03 20.10
C LEU A 3 13.65 -3.86 19.70
N MET A 4 13.45 -3.69 18.40
CA MET A 4 12.31 -2.98 17.87
C MET A 4 11.76 -3.82 16.74
N ASP A 5 10.63 -4.46 16.97
CA ASP A 5 9.74 -4.83 15.90
C ASP A 5 9.43 -3.52 15.16
N HIS A 6 10.15 -3.23 14.06
CA HIS A 6 9.86 -2.08 13.24
C HIS A 6 8.46 -2.29 12.67
N VAL A 7 7.46 -1.71 13.35
CA VAL A 7 6.08 -1.75 12.89
C VAL A 7 6.06 -1.08 11.52
N SER A 8 5.90 -1.89 10.48
CA SER A 8 5.76 -1.41 9.12
C SER A 8 4.56 -0.47 9.06
N GLU A 9 4.74 0.72 8.48
CA GLU A 9 3.67 1.70 8.32
C GLU A 9 2.46 1.06 7.63
N VAL A 10 1.26 1.28 8.18
CA VAL A 10 0.01 0.74 7.63
C VAL A 10 -0.69 1.84 6.83
N VAL A 11 -0.93 1.59 5.54
CA VAL A 11 -1.49 2.58 4.62
C VAL A 11 -2.74 2.03 3.95
N VAL A 12 -3.81 2.82 3.92
CA VAL A 12 -5.06 2.46 3.22
C VAL A 12 -5.18 3.33 1.97
N ILE A 13 -5.34 2.69 0.81
CA ILE A 13 -5.44 3.39 -0.48
C ILE A 13 -6.77 3.04 -1.14
N THR A 14 -7.62 4.05 -1.32
CA THR A 14 -8.85 3.96 -2.11
C THR A 14 -8.60 4.36 -3.56
N GLY A 15 -9.36 3.79 -4.49
CA GLY A 15 -9.10 3.96 -5.93
C GLY A 15 -7.78 3.35 -6.38
N ALA A 16 -7.33 2.27 -5.71
CA ALA A 16 -5.99 1.69 -5.90
C ALA A 16 -5.75 1.06 -7.28
N SER A 17 -6.81 0.75 -8.03
CA SER A 17 -6.73 -0.05 -9.24
C SER A 17 -6.10 0.65 -10.45
N ALA A 18 -6.01 1.99 -10.49
CA ALA A 18 -5.48 2.72 -11.64
C ALA A 18 -4.94 4.11 -11.29
N GLY A 19 -4.36 4.79 -12.29
CA GLY A 19 -3.95 6.19 -12.21
C GLY A 19 -3.10 6.50 -10.97
N VAL A 20 -3.50 7.54 -10.25
CA VAL A 20 -2.81 8.02 -9.05
C VAL A 20 -2.82 6.97 -7.93
N GLY A 21 -3.94 6.28 -7.69
CA GLY A 21 -4.03 5.28 -6.62
C GLY A 21 -3.05 4.11 -6.82
N ARG A 22 -2.88 3.65 -8.06
CA ARG A 22 -1.87 2.63 -8.40
C ARG A 22 -0.45 3.17 -8.22
N ALA A 23 -0.18 4.40 -8.65
CA ALA A 23 1.14 5.02 -8.48
C ALA A 23 1.50 5.17 -6.97
N THR A 24 0.54 5.58 -6.15
CA THR A 24 0.68 5.69 -4.69
C THR A 24 0.95 4.32 -4.06
N THR A 25 0.20 3.29 -4.45
CA THR A 25 0.41 1.91 -4.00
C THR A 25 1.85 1.45 -4.26
N ARG A 26 2.34 1.65 -5.48
CA ARG A 26 3.72 1.28 -5.84
C ARG A 26 4.77 2.07 -5.06
N LYS A 27 4.50 3.33 -4.72
CA LYS A 27 5.42 4.14 -3.92
C LYS A 27 5.50 3.61 -2.49
N PHE A 28 4.38 3.37 -1.82
CA PHE A 28 4.38 2.85 -0.45
C PHE A 28 4.86 1.40 -0.36
N ALA A 29 4.62 0.58 -1.39
CA ALA A 29 5.11 -0.79 -1.42
C ALA A 29 6.64 -0.83 -1.42
N ARG A 30 7.29 0.10 -2.15
CA ARG A 30 8.75 0.26 -2.16
C ARG A 30 9.33 0.72 -0.83
N LEU A 31 8.52 1.37 0.01
CA LEU A 31 8.90 1.80 1.35
C LEU A 31 8.69 0.71 2.41
N GLY A 32 8.19 -0.48 2.02
CA GLY A 32 7.94 -1.59 2.94
C GLY A 32 6.68 -1.44 3.77
N ALA A 33 5.75 -0.57 3.36
CA ALA A 33 4.48 -0.39 4.04
C ALA A 33 3.57 -1.64 3.90
N ARG A 34 2.72 -1.86 4.90
CA ARG A 34 1.60 -2.80 4.83
C ARG A 34 0.40 -2.07 4.27
N ILE A 35 -0.10 -2.48 3.10
CA ILE A 35 -1.07 -1.68 2.35
C ILE A 35 -2.40 -2.41 2.22
N ALA A 36 -3.50 -1.72 2.56
CA ALA A 36 -4.85 -2.14 2.21
C ALA A 36 -5.30 -1.43 0.93
N LEU A 37 -5.66 -2.22 -0.09
CA LEU A 37 -6.09 -1.71 -1.40
C LEU A 37 -7.61 -1.81 -1.53
N LEU A 38 -8.24 -0.69 -1.86
CA LEU A 38 -9.70 -0.59 -2.03
C LEU A 38 -10.01 -0.03 -3.41
N ALA A 39 -10.78 -0.78 -4.20
CA ALA A 39 -11.29 -0.34 -5.49
C ALA A 39 -12.65 -0.98 -5.78
N ARG A 40 -13.33 -0.49 -6.83
CA ARG A 40 -14.55 -1.13 -7.34
C ARG A 40 -14.13 -2.32 -8.20
N GLY A 41 -14.12 -3.51 -7.61
CA GLY A 41 -13.62 -4.74 -8.23
C GLY A 41 -12.12 -4.95 -8.04
N THR A 42 -11.62 -6.07 -8.56
CA THR A 42 -10.22 -6.51 -8.39
C THR A 42 -9.35 -6.31 -9.62
N ASP A 43 -9.93 -5.90 -10.75
CA ASP A 43 -9.18 -5.65 -11.97
C ASP A 43 -8.16 -4.53 -11.74
N GLY A 44 -6.88 -4.88 -11.89
CA GLY A 44 -5.77 -3.94 -11.77
C GLY A 44 -5.34 -3.60 -10.34
N LEU A 45 -5.81 -4.35 -9.33
CA LEU A 45 -5.31 -4.31 -7.95
C LEU A 45 -3.97 -5.03 -7.80
#